data_AF-A0A0G4ASY0-F1
#
_entry.id   AF-A0A0G4ASY0-F1
#
_cell.length_a   1.000
_cell.length_b   1.000
_cell.length_c   1.000
_cell.angle_alpha   90.00
_cell.angle_beta   90.00
_cell.angle_gamma   90.00
#
_symmetry.space_group_name_H-M   'P 1'
#
loop_
_entity.id
_entity.type
_entity.pdbx_description
1 polymer ?
#
loop_
_entity_poly.entity_id
_entity_poly.type
_entity_poly.pdbx_seq_one_letter_code
_entity_poly.pdbx_strand_id
1 'polypeptide(L)'
;MGLYTSFTYCFLSVNTIKLFLMMRTLYFKVPRKMRLFVVLLIMMFLAYFVGRFLLAQTKTVPGDFMQARQDASLIAQNIVGMSKESAKRIGDISALNNERKYPEALELVKQEIERNRQIRDKAIALSGYLQTMTVNVSGIEPRVSAETALEAVSTEVTLIGHLLTYNDYLNQLLVAIKGQIMGDGDVSAETISDLVKKINDESIVVNVMNDKFNEQMTKFDRGF
;
A
#
# COMPACT_ATOMS: atom_id res chain seq x y z
N MET A 1 46.47 46.99 7.36
CA MET A 1 45.59 46.06 6.62
C MET A 1 44.20 46.21 7.21
N GLY A 2 43.33 47.05 6.66
CA GLY A 2 42.68 46.90 5.36
C GLY A 2 41.19 46.64 5.63
N LEU A 3 40.39 47.60 6.09
CA LEU A 3 39.78 48.68 5.29
C LEU A 3 39.11 48.21 3.98
N TYR A 4 38.37 47.09 3.98
CA TYR A 4 37.59 46.69 2.79
C TYR A 4 36.22 46.02 3.05
N THR A 5 35.67 46.05 4.27
CA THR A 5 34.35 45.42 4.56
C THR A 5 33.18 46.37 4.77
N SER A 6 33.39 47.70 4.74
CA SER A 6 32.32 48.68 4.97
C SER A 6 31.61 49.19 3.71
N PHE A 7 32.09 48.87 2.50
CA PHE A 7 31.52 49.45 1.28
C PHE A 7 30.32 48.68 0.69
N THR A 8 30.13 47.40 1.03
CA THR A 8 29.04 46.57 0.49
C THR A 8 27.71 46.73 1.21
N TYR A 9 27.71 47.14 2.49
CA TYR A 9 26.46 47.38 3.25
C TYR A 9 25.76 48.70 2.90
N CYS A 10 26.48 49.67 2.32
CA CYS A 10 25.90 50.97 1.98
C CYS A 10 25.09 50.93 0.66
N PHE A 11 25.43 50.03 -0.27
CA PHE A 11 24.77 49.98 -1.58
C PHE A 11 23.39 49.27 -1.56
N LEU A 12 23.20 48.30 -0.66
CA LEU A 12 21.91 47.61 -0.48
C LEU A 12 20.86 48.47 0.25
N SER A 13 21.29 49.37 1.14
CA SER A 13 20.42 50.31 1.87
C SER A 13 19.82 51.38 0.95
N VAL A 14 20.60 51.92 0.01
CA VAL A 14 20.12 53.01 -0.86
C VAL A 14 19.05 52.54 -1.84
N ASN A 15 19.11 51.30 -2.31
CA ASN A 15 18.11 50.76 -3.25
C ASN A 15 16.79 50.38 -2.56
N THR A 16 16.82 49.88 -1.32
CA THR A 16 15.60 49.64 -0.53
C THR A 16 14.93 50.95 -0.10
N ILE A 17 15.71 51.98 0.22
CA ILE A 17 15.20 53.32 0.55
C ILE A 17 14.62 54.02 -0.69
N LYS A 18 15.24 53.90 -1.88
CA LYS A 18 14.67 54.40 -3.13
C LYS A 18 13.37 53.69 -3.52
N LEU A 19 13.29 52.37 -3.34
CA LEU A 19 12.06 51.61 -3.58
C LEU A 19 10.94 52.05 -2.62
N PHE A 20 11.28 52.30 -1.35
CA PHE A 20 10.34 52.79 -0.33
C PHE A 20 9.89 54.23 -0.59
N LEU A 21 10.79 55.12 -1.02
CA LEU A 21 10.47 56.51 -1.40
C LEU A 21 9.64 56.60 -2.69
N MET A 22 9.91 55.74 -3.67
CA MET A 22 9.18 55.71 -4.94
C MET A 22 7.77 55.11 -4.78
N MET A 23 7.58 54.17 -3.84
CA MET A 23 6.23 53.75 -3.43
C MET A 23 5.45 54.85 -2.70
N ARG A 24 6.12 55.69 -1.90
CA ARG A 24 5.49 56.78 -1.14
C ARG A 24 4.95 57.91 -2.03
N THR A 25 5.59 58.21 -3.17
CA THR A 25 5.16 59.27 -4.09
C THR A 25 4.02 58.83 -5.02
N LEU A 26 3.93 57.54 -5.34
CA LEU A 26 2.75 56.96 -6.01
C LEU A 26 1.51 56.93 -5.11
N TYR A 27 1.70 56.79 -3.80
CA TYR A 27 0.61 56.68 -2.83
C TYR A 27 -0.12 58.00 -2.52
N PHE A 28 0.49 59.16 -2.83
CA PHE A 28 -0.04 60.48 -2.46
C PHE A 28 -0.89 61.17 -3.55
N LYS A 29 -0.89 60.65 -4.79
CA LYS A 29 -1.64 61.23 -5.92
C LYS A 29 -2.95 60.50 -6.24
N VAL A 30 -3.28 59.46 -5.48
CA VAL A 30 -4.45 58.61 -5.69
C VAL A 30 -5.66 59.20 -4.94
N PRO A 31 -6.81 59.42 -5.59
CA PRO A 31 -8.00 59.96 -4.91
C PRO A 31 -8.42 59.06 -3.74
N ARG A 32 -8.88 59.65 -2.62
CA ARG A 32 -9.20 58.93 -1.36
C ARG A 32 -10.04 57.66 -1.56
N LYS A 33 -10.97 57.66 -2.51
CA LYS A 33 -11.84 56.53 -2.85
C LYS A 33 -11.06 55.33 -3.44
N MET A 34 -10.04 55.60 -4.25
CA MET A 34 -9.23 54.58 -4.92
C MET A 34 -8.18 53.98 -3.97
N ARG A 35 -7.68 54.75 -3.00
CA ARG A 35 -6.84 54.24 -1.90
C ARG A 35 -7.59 53.23 -1.02
N LEU A 36 -8.85 53.54 -0.70
CA LEU A 36 -9.74 52.64 0.04
C LEU A 36 -9.99 51.33 -0.73
N PHE A 37 -10.19 51.43 -2.04
CA PHE A 37 -10.37 50.27 -2.92
C PHE A 37 -9.14 49.35 -2.97
N VAL A 38 -7.93 49.93 -3.06
CA VAL A 38 -6.67 49.17 -3.06
C VAL A 38 -6.43 48.47 -1.72
N VAL A 39 -6.70 49.13 -0.60
CA VAL A 39 -6.57 48.51 0.74
C VAL A 39 -7.56 47.34 0.89
N LEU A 40 -8.80 47.50 0.40
CA LEU A 40 -9.81 46.44 0.45
C LEU A 40 -9.39 45.23 -0.39
N LEU A 41 -8.86 45.45 -1.60
CA LEU A 41 -8.31 44.38 -2.45
C LEU A 41 -7.15 43.63 -1.79
N ILE A 42 -6.22 44.35 -1.17
CA ILE A 42 -5.09 43.74 -0.44
C ILE A 42 -5.61 42.92 0.74
N MET A 43 -6.59 43.44 1.47
CA MET A 43 -7.19 42.74 2.62
C MET A 43 -7.94 41.48 2.19
N MET A 44 -8.66 41.51 1.06
CA MET A 44 -9.33 40.36 0.47
C MET A 44 -8.33 39.30 -0.01
N PHE A 45 -7.21 39.73 -0.63
CA PHE A 45 -6.14 38.83 -1.06
C PHE A 45 -5.45 38.16 0.14
N LEU A 46 -5.16 38.92 1.20
CA LEU A 46 -4.63 38.39 2.46
C LEU A 46 -5.60 37.43 3.15
N ALA A 47 -6.88 37.76 3.23
CA ALA A 47 -7.90 36.89 3.80
C ALA A 47 -8.03 35.58 3.01
N TYR A 48 -7.97 35.63 1.67
CA TYR A 48 -7.93 34.44 0.82
C TYR A 48 -6.69 33.58 1.10
N PHE A 49 -5.50 34.19 1.17
CA PHE A 49 -4.25 33.47 1.36
C PHE A 49 -4.13 32.87 2.77
N VAL A 50 -4.50 33.63 3.80
CA VAL A 50 -4.55 33.18 5.20
C VAL A 50 -5.61 32.10 5.38
N GLY A 51 -6.80 32.28 4.79
CA GLY A 51 -7.83 31.26 4.79
C GLY A 51 -7.34 29.95 4.17
N ARG A 52 -6.64 30.02 3.02
CA ARG A 52 -6.10 28.83 2.37
C ARG A 52 -4.93 28.19 3.15
N PHE A 53 -4.12 28.99 3.84
CA PHE A 53 -2.99 28.50 4.64
C PHE A 53 -3.46 27.88 5.96
N LEU A 54 -4.49 28.42 6.59
CA LEU A 54 -5.11 27.86 7.80
C LEU A 54 -6.01 26.65 7.51
N LEU A 55 -6.61 26.58 6.31
CA LEU A 55 -7.37 25.43 5.84
C LEU A 55 -6.51 24.39 5.11
N ALA A 56 -5.19 24.58 5.06
CA ALA A 56 -4.29 23.56 4.57
C ALA A 56 -4.34 22.37 5.55
N GLN A 57 -5.14 21.36 5.21
CA GLN A 57 -5.29 20.16 6.04
C GLN A 57 -3.91 19.54 6.23
N THR A 58 -3.47 19.42 7.48
CA THR A 58 -2.21 18.78 7.81
C THR A 58 -2.34 17.31 7.48
N LYS A 59 -1.57 16.86 6.50
CA LYS A 59 -1.46 15.45 6.15
C LYS A 59 -0.63 14.75 7.23
N THR A 60 -1.26 13.92 8.06
CA THR A 60 -0.56 13.12 9.08
C THR A 60 -0.97 11.66 9.02
N VAL A 61 0.00 10.76 9.08
CA VAL A 61 -0.22 9.30 9.20
C VAL A 61 0.51 8.81 10.46
N PRO A 62 -0.12 8.01 11.33
CA PRO A 62 0.54 7.45 12.50
C PRO A 62 1.74 6.57 12.11
N GLY A 63 2.82 6.66 12.88
CA GLY A 63 4.03 5.86 12.65
C GLY A 63 3.75 4.36 12.65
N ASP A 64 2.94 3.88 13.61
CA ASP A 64 2.56 2.47 13.73
C ASP A 64 1.77 1.98 12.51
N PHE A 65 0.92 2.84 11.93
CA PHE A 65 0.22 2.51 10.68
C PHE A 65 1.20 2.34 9.52
N MET A 66 2.15 3.28 9.38
CA MET A 66 3.15 3.24 8.31
C MET A 66 4.06 2.03 8.43
N GLN A 67 4.52 1.71 9.65
CA GLN A 67 5.35 0.55 9.89
C GLN A 67 4.58 -0.75 9.62
N ALA A 68 3.35 -0.89 10.16
CA ALA A 68 2.54 -2.06 9.91
C ALA A 68 2.22 -2.26 8.43
N ARG A 69 1.98 -1.17 7.68
CA ARG A 69 1.80 -1.21 6.22
C ARG A 69 3.06 -1.71 5.50
N GLN A 70 4.23 -1.24 5.90
CA GLN A 70 5.49 -1.67 5.29
C GLN A 70 5.73 -3.17 5.54
N ASP A 71 5.56 -3.62 6.77
CA ASP A 71 5.71 -5.03 7.14
C ASP A 71 4.66 -5.91 6.44
N ALA A 72 3.41 -5.46 6.36
CA ALA A 72 2.34 -6.11 5.62
C ALA A 72 2.72 -6.29 4.15
N SER A 73 3.22 -5.23 3.49
CA SER A 73 3.64 -5.28 2.09
C SER A 73 4.76 -6.31 1.85
N LEU A 74 5.74 -6.38 2.75
CA LEU A 74 6.82 -7.36 2.66
C LEU A 74 6.30 -8.80 2.81
N ILE A 75 5.36 -9.03 3.73
CA ILE A 75 4.77 -10.37 3.90
C ILE A 75 3.91 -10.74 2.69
N ALA A 76 3.09 -9.82 2.18
CA ALA A 76 2.27 -10.05 0.99
C ALA A 76 3.13 -10.42 -0.22
N GLN A 77 4.24 -9.71 -0.46
CA GLN A 77 5.18 -10.04 -1.54
C GLN A 77 5.79 -11.44 -1.38
N ASN A 78 6.15 -11.83 -0.15
CA ASN A 78 6.64 -13.17 0.15
C ASN A 78 5.59 -14.24 -0.14
N ILE A 79 4.34 -14.04 0.27
CA ILE A 79 3.23 -14.96 -0.02
C ILE A 79 3.07 -15.13 -1.54
N VAL A 80 2.97 -14.03 -2.29
CA VAL A 80 2.82 -14.09 -3.76
C VAL A 80 3.98 -14.82 -4.41
N GLY A 81 5.22 -14.56 -3.98
CA GLY A 81 6.41 -15.25 -4.47
C GLY A 81 6.35 -16.76 -4.21
N MET A 82 6.01 -17.16 -2.99
CA MET A 82 5.90 -18.57 -2.60
C MET A 82 4.76 -19.28 -3.34
N SER A 83 3.60 -18.64 -3.52
CA SER A 83 2.46 -19.19 -4.26
C SER A 83 2.79 -19.42 -5.74
N LYS A 84 3.54 -18.49 -6.38
CA LYS A 84 4.02 -18.67 -7.76
C LYS A 84 4.97 -19.86 -7.88
N GLU A 85 5.87 -20.04 -6.90
CA GLU A 85 6.76 -21.20 -6.87
C GLU A 85 5.97 -22.50 -6.66
N SER A 86 4.96 -22.50 -5.78
CA SER A 86 4.09 -23.66 -5.58
C SER A 86 3.34 -24.05 -6.85
N ALA A 87 2.77 -23.10 -7.58
CA ALA A 87 2.10 -23.38 -8.85
C ALA A 87 3.03 -24.09 -9.86
N LYS A 88 4.30 -23.66 -9.94
CA LYS A 88 5.31 -24.33 -10.78
C LYS A 88 5.59 -25.75 -10.29
N ARG A 89 5.85 -25.92 -8.99
CA ARG A 89 6.22 -27.21 -8.39
C ARG A 89 5.09 -28.23 -8.46
N ILE A 90 3.83 -27.81 -8.38
CA ILE A 90 2.66 -28.68 -8.62
C ILE A 90 2.70 -29.24 -10.05
N GLY A 91 3.06 -28.41 -11.03
CA GLY A 91 3.30 -28.85 -12.41
C GLY A 91 4.43 -29.89 -12.49
N ASP A 92 5.54 -29.65 -11.79
CA ASP A 92 6.68 -30.58 -11.74
C ASP A 92 6.29 -31.92 -11.07
N ILE A 93 5.51 -31.90 -9.99
CA ILE A 93 4.96 -33.09 -9.33
C ILE A 93 4.13 -33.92 -10.32
N SER A 94 3.24 -33.27 -11.08
CA SER A 94 2.41 -33.93 -12.09
C SER A 94 3.26 -34.59 -13.19
N ALA A 95 4.29 -33.88 -13.68
CA ALA A 95 5.21 -34.42 -14.68
C ALA A 95 5.97 -35.65 -14.16
N LEU A 96 6.56 -35.58 -12.95
CA LEU A 96 7.27 -36.70 -12.33
C LEU A 96 6.37 -37.91 -12.09
N ASN A 97 5.12 -37.68 -11.68
CA ASN A 97 4.14 -38.75 -11.50
C ASN A 97 3.82 -39.45 -12.83
N ASN A 98 3.64 -38.69 -13.91
CA ASN A 98 3.42 -39.23 -15.26
C ASN A 98 4.63 -40.00 -15.80
N GLU A 99 5.85 -39.56 -15.47
CA GLU A 99 7.11 -40.24 -15.78
C GLU A 99 7.41 -41.44 -14.88
N ARG A 100 6.53 -41.76 -13.92
CA ARG A 100 6.70 -42.83 -12.91
C ARG A 100 7.90 -42.63 -11.98
N LYS A 101 8.37 -41.39 -11.85
CA LYS A 101 9.42 -40.96 -10.91
C LYS A 101 8.82 -40.69 -9.54
N TYR A 102 8.25 -41.73 -8.94
CA TYR A 102 7.48 -41.64 -7.70
C TYR A 102 8.28 -41.14 -6.49
N PRO A 103 9.54 -41.58 -6.25
CA PRO A 103 10.33 -41.05 -5.13
C PRO A 103 10.56 -39.54 -5.23
N GLU A 104 10.87 -39.04 -6.41
CA GLU A 104 11.10 -37.61 -6.68
C GLU A 104 9.81 -36.81 -6.55
N ALA A 105 8.70 -37.32 -7.09
CA ALA A 105 7.39 -36.71 -6.94
C ALA A 105 6.97 -36.62 -5.45
N LEU A 106 7.17 -37.71 -4.70
CA LEU A 106 6.85 -37.77 -3.27
C LEU A 106 7.66 -36.76 -2.45
N GLU A 107 8.95 -36.60 -2.76
CA GLU A 107 9.80 -35.62 -2.10
C GLU A 107 9.35 -34.19 -2.38
N LEU A 108 9.02 -33.86 -3.64
CA LEU A 108 8.45 -32.55 -3.97
C LEU A 108 7.13 -32.30 -3.27
N VAL A 109 6.23 -33.29 -3.18
CA VAL A 109 4.96 -33.14 -2.46
C VAL A 109 5.18 -32.82 -0.99
N LYS A 110 6.13 -33.49 -0.31
CA LYS A 110 6.47 -33.18 1.10
C LYS A 110 6.96 -31.76 1.27
N GLN A 111 7.85 -31.30 0.38
CA GLN A 111 8.35 -29.93 0.39
C GLN A 111 7.23 -28.92 0.17
N GLU A 112 6.28 -29.22 -0.71
CA GLU A 112 5.15 -28.34 -0.97
C GLU A 112 4.13 -28.31 0.17
N ILE A 113 3.92 -29.40 0.90
CA ILE A 113 3.10 -29.38 2.12
C ILE A 113 3.72 -28.42 3.16
N GLU A 114 5.04 -28.49 3.37
CA GLU A 114 5.72 -27.60 4.32
C GLU A 114 5.72 -26.15 3.84
N ARG A 115 5.96 -25.90 2.55
CA ARG A 115 5.84 -24.55 1.97
C ARG A 115 4.43 -23.99 2.12
N ASN A 116 3.41 -24.81 1.88
CA ASN A 116 2.01 -24.41 2.03
C ASN A 116 1.71 -24.04 3.49
N ARG A 117 2.25 -24.79 4.46
CA ARG A 117 2.18 -24.42 5.90
C ARG A 117 2.83 -23.06 6.17
N GLN A 118 4.01 -22.79 5.59
CA GLN A 118 4.68 -21.51 5.75
C GLN A 118 3.91 -20.34 5.12
N ILE A 119 3.25 -20.55 3.97
CA ILE A 119 2.35 -19.56 3.36
C ILE A 119 1.20 -19.23 4.32
N ARG A 120 0.58 -20.25 4.92
CA ARG A 120 -0.49 -20.09 5.91
C ARG A 120 -0.03 -19.28 7.12
N ASP A 121 1.13 -19.62 7.68
CA ASP A 121 1.69 -18.92 8.84
C ASP A 121 1.97 -17.44 8.50
N LYS A 122 2.45 -17.16 7.29
CA LYS A 122 2.63 -15.78 6.79
C LYS A 122 1.30 -15.04 6.60
N ALA A 123 0.26 -15.70 6.09
CA ALA A 123 -1.07 -15.08 5.96
C ALA A 123 -1.68 -14.74 7.33
N ILE A 124 -1.44 -15.59 8.35
CA ILE A 124 -1.82 -15.29 9.73
C ILE A 124 -1.02 -14.08 10.26
N ALA A 125 0.30 -14.04 10.03
CA ALA A 125 1.13 -12.90 10.43
C ALA A 125 0.65 -11.59 9.75
N LEU A 126 0.30 -11.64 8.47
CA LEU A 126 -0.26 -10.51 7.72
C LEU A 126 -1.52 -9.96 8.41
N SER A 127 -2.42 -10.83 8.87
CA SER A 127 -3.63 -10.41 9.58
C SER A 127 -3.34 -9.60 10.85
N GLY A 128 -2.24 -9.90 11.54
CA GLY A 128 -1.78 -9.13 12.70
C GLY A 128 -1.36 -7.70 12.33
N TYR A 129 -0.66 -7.51 11.22
CA TYR A 129 -0.31 -6.19 10.72
C TYR A 129 -1.54 -5.39 10.26
N LEU A 130 -2.50 -6.04 9.61
CA LEU A 130 -3.78 -5.41 9.24
C LEU A 130 -4.61 -4.99 10.45
N GLN A 131 -4.56 -5.76 11.54
CA GLN A 131 -5.17 -5.35 12.80
C GLN A 131 -4.52 -4.07 13.33
N THR A 132 -3.19 -3.98 13.32
CA THR A 132 -2.46 -2.76 13.73
C THR A 132 -2.82 -1.57 12.84
N MET A 133 -2.92 -1.77 11.53
CA MET A 133 -3.37 -0.73 10.59
C MET A 133 -4.80 -0.29 10.90
N THR A 134 -5.73 -1.22 11.13
CA THR A 134 -7.14 -0.93 11.47
C THR A 134 -7.24 -0.09 12.74
N VAL A 135 -6.52 -0.44 13.81
CA VAL A 135 -6.58 0.29 15.09
C VAL A 135 -6.04 1.71 14.95
N ASN A 136 -5.01 1.90 14.12
CA ASN A 136 -4.35 3.19 13.93
C ASN A 136 -4.96 4.05 12.81
N VAL A 137 -5.90 3.51 12.02
CA VAL A 137 -6.47 4.23 10.86
C VAL A 137 -7.17 5.53 11.24
N SER A 138 -7.73 5.58 12.46
CA SER A 138 -8.43 6.76 12.99
C SER A 138 -7.51 7.96 13.24
N GLY A 139 -6.19 7.74 13.33
CA GLY A 139 -5.19 8.80 13.50
C GLY A 139 -4.71 9.41 12.17
N ILE A 140 -5.27 9.00 11.03
CA ILE A 140 -4.91 9.48 9.70
C ILE A 140 -5.70 10.75 9.38
N GLU A 141 -5.00 11.82 8.99
CA GLU A 141 -5.59 13.06 8.49
C GLU A 141 -5.09 13.36 7.07
N PRO A 142 -5.98 13.67 6.10
CA PRO A 142 -7.39 14.00 6.31
C PRO A 142 -8.29 12.77 6.46
N ARG A 143 -9.45 12.93 7.10
CA ARG A 143 -10.47 11.86 7.26
C ARG A 143 -10.80 11.08 5.99
N VAL A 144 -10.83 11.73 4.82
CA VAL A 144 -11.06 11.06 3.53
C VAL A 144 -9.99 10.00 3.23
N SER A 145 -8.74 10.29 3.60
CA SER A 145 -7.65 9.32 3.47
C SER A 145 -7.74 8.21 4.52
N ALA A 146 -8.21 8.50 5.74
CA ALA A 146 -8.50 7.47 6.75
C ALA A 146 -9.57 6.49 6.26
N GLU A 147 -10.65 6.99 5.65
CA GLU A 147 -11.72 6.18 5.07
C GLU A 147 -11.19 5.31 3.92
N THR A 148 -10.35 5.87 3.04
CA THR A 148 -9.70 5.13 1.95
C THR A 148 -8.78 4.03 2.48
N ALA A 149 -7.99 4.32 3.52
CA ALA A 149 -7.13 3.34 4.17
C ALA A 149 -7.92 2.21 4.83
N LEU A 150 -9.02 2.53 5.51
CA LEU A 150 -9.90 1.53 6.14
C LEU A 150 -10.55 0.62 5.09
N GLU A 151 -10.97 1.17 3.96
CA GLU A 151 -11.50 0.39 2.85
C GLU A 151 -10.44 -0.57 2.28
N ALA A 152 -9.19 -0.08 2.12
CA ALA A 152 -8.06 -0.90 1.68
C ALA A 152 -7.79 -2.06 2.65
N VAL A 153 -7.67 -1.77 3.95
CA VAL A 153 -7.42 -2.79 4.97
C VAL A 153 -8.55 -3.82 5.01
N SER A 154 -9.81 -3.40 4.87
CA SER A 154 -10.96 -4.30 4.83
C SER A 154 -10.93 -5.24 3.62
N THR A 155 -10.55 -4.74 2.44
CA THR A 155 -10.32 -5.56 1.25
C THR A 155 -9.22 -6.59 1.51
N GLU A 156 -8.11 -6.19 2.12
CA GLU A 156 -6.97 -7.08 2.37
C GLU A 156 -7.28 -8.15 3.42
N VAL A 157 -8.07 -7.84 4.46
CA VAL A 157 -8.58 -8.84 5.42
C VAL A 157 -9.41 -9.91 4.70
N THR A 158 -10.27 -9.49 3.77
CA THR A 158 -11.10 -10.42 2.98
C THR A 158 -10.22 -11.30 2.09
N LEU A 159 -9.22 -10.71 1.44
CA LEU A 159 -8.22 -11.41 0.63
C LEU A 159 -7.50 -12.50 1.43
N ILE A 160 -7.12 -12.22 2.68
CA ILE A 160 -6.48 -13.23 3.55
C ILE A 160 -7.40 -14.42 3.79
N GLY A 161 -8.70 -14.20 3.99
CA GLY A 161 -9.67 -15.29 4.13
C GLY A 161 -9.68 -16.23 2.92
N HIS A 162 -9.64 -15.66 1.71
CA HIS A 162 -9.53 -16.42 0.47
C HIS A 162 -8.17 -17.12 0.32
N LEU A 163 -7.06 -16.47 0.71
CA LEU A 163 -5.74 -17.11 0.73
C LEU A 163 -5.68 -18.33 1.67
N LEU A 164 -6.29 -18.23 2.85
CA LEU A 164 -6.34 -19.35 3.81
C LEU A 164 -7.19 -20.50 3.27
N THR A 165 -8.29 -20.19 2.59
CA THR A 165 -9.16 -21.18 1.93
C THR A 165 -8.45 -21.87 0.77
N TYR A 166 -7.79 -21.09 -0.09
CA TYR A 166 -6.90 -21.59 -1.14
C TYR A 166 -5.84 -22.55 -0.59
N ASN A 167 -5.18 -22.15 0.50
CA ASN A 167 -4.13 -22.92 1.14
C ASN A 167 -4.64 -24.26 1.68
N ASP A 168 -5.84 -24.28 2.25
CA ASP A 168 -6.49 -25.50 2.73
C ASP A 168 -6.79 -26.47 1.57
N TYR A 169 -7.40 -25.98 0.47
CA TYR A 169 -7.65 -26.80 -0.71
C TYR A 169 -6.36 -27.33 -1.34
N LEU A 170 -5.31 -26.51 -1.40
CA LEU A 170 -4.01 -26.94 -1.89
C LEU A 170 -3.40 -28.04 -1.00
N ASN A 171 -3.52 -27.91 0.32
CA ASN A 171 -3.07 -28.95 1.25
C ASN A 171 -3.82 -30.27 1.01
N GLN A 172 -5.15 -30.21 0.86
CA GLN A 172 -5.97 -31.38 0.56
C GLN A 172 -5.54 -32.05 -0.75
N LEU A 173 -5.26 -31.26 -1.80
CA LEU A 173 -4.76 -31.76 -3.07
C LEU A 173 -3.40 -32.45 -2.93
N LEU A 174 -2.45 -31.83 -2.22
CA LEU A 174 -1.12 -32.40 -2.00
C LEU A 174 -1.18 -33.71 -1.20
N VAL A 175 -2.06 -33.78 -0.19
CA VAL A 175 -2.30 -35.01 0.58
C VAL A 175 -2.92 -36.11 -0.29
N ALA A 176 -3.88 -35.77 -1.16
CA ALA A 176 -4.47 -36.71 -2.11
C ALA A 176 -3.42 -37.27 -3.10
N ILE A 177 -2.59 -36.39 -3.68
CA ILE A 177 -1.51 -36.79 -4.59
C ILE A 177 -0.50 -37.70 -3.87
N LYS A 178 -0.11 -37.34 -2.64
CA LYS A 178 0.75 -38.20 -1.80
C LYS A 178 0.17 -39.60 -1.63
N GLY A 179 -1.12 -39.69 -1.30
CA GLY A 179 -1.81 -40.97 -1.13
C GLY A 179 -1.83 -41.81 -2.40
N GLN A 180 -2.06 -41.20 -3.56
CA GLN A 180 -2.00 -41.89 -4.85
C GLN A 180 -0.59 -42.40 -5.18
N ILE A 181 0.45 -41.60 -4.94
CA ILE A 181 1.85 -42.00 -5.18
C ILE A 181 2.25 -43.17 -4.26
N MET A 182 1.76 -43.18 -3.01
CA MET A 182 2.07 -44.23 -2.05
C MET A 182 1.25 -45.52 -2.25
N GLY A 183 0.20 -45.49 -3.08
CA GLY A 183 -0.72 -46.62 -3.25
C GLY A 183 -1.70 -46.81 -2.09
N ASP A 184 -1.75 -45.84 -1.16
CA ASP A 184 -2.59 -45.87 0.05
C ASP A 184 -3.93 -45.12 -0.13
N GLY A 185 -4.10 -44.39 -1.24
CA GLY A 185 -5.22 -43.49 -1.45
C GLY A 185 -6.19 -43.98 -2.52
N ASP A 186 -7.40 -44.38 -2.11
CA ASP A 186 -8.56 -44.52 -3.01
C ASP A 186 -9.22 -43.14 -3.23
N VAL A 187 -8.42 -42.18 -3.71
CA VAL A 187 -8.92 -40.85 -4.05
C VAL A 187 -9.30 -40.83 -5.51
N SER A 188 -10.59 -40.60 -5.78
CA SER A 188 -11.11 -40.58 -7.14
C SER A 188 -10.52 -39.41 -7.93
N ALA A 189 -10.39 -39.59 -9.24
CA ALA A 189 -10.00 -38.52 -10.16
C ALA A 189 -10.98 -37.32 -10.08
N GLU A 190 -12.25 -37.59 -9.74
CA GLU A 190 -13.26 -36.57 -9.52
C GLU A 190 -12.92 -35.68 -8.31
N THR A 191 -12.48 -36.25 -7.19
CA THR A 191 -12.06 -35.47 -6.01
C THR A 191 -10.85 -34.57 -6.32
N ILE A 192 -9.86 -35.08 -7.06
CA ILE A 192 -8.72 -34.26 -7.49
C ILE A 192 -9.18 -33.12 -8.41
N SER A 193 -10.06 -33.41 -9.37
CA SER A 193 -10.60 -32.39 -10.28
C SER A 193 -11.39 -31.32 -9.54
N ASP A 194 -12.18 -31.69 -8.53
CA ASP A 194 -12.94 -30.74 -7.70
C ASP A 194 -12.01 -29.85 -6.88
N LEU A 195 -10.95 -30.41 -6.28
CA LEU A 195 -9.94 -29.63 -5.55
C LEU A 195 -9.22 -28.64 -6.47
N VAL A 196 -8.80 -29.07 -7.67
CA VAL A 196 -8.17 -28.18 -8.66
C VAL A 196 -9.11 -27.04 -9.05
N LYS A 197 -10.40 -27.33 -9.26
CA LYS A 197 -11.39 -26.30 -9.56
C LYS A 197 -11.51 -25.29 -8.42
N LYS A 198 -11.67 -25.75 -7.17
CA LYS A 198 -11.75 -24.88 -5.99
C LYS A 198 -10.51 -24.00 -5.82
N ILE A 199 -9.32 -24.55 -6.03
CA ILE A 199 -8.05 -23.81 -6.02
C ILE A 199 -8.04 -22.70 -7.09
N ASN A 200 -8.51 -23.01 -8.30
CA ASN A 200 -8.59 -22.03 -9.38
C ASN A 200 -9.61 -20.93 -9.09
N ASP A 201 -10.78 -21.28 -8.56
CA ASP A 201 -11.83 -20.33 -8.19
C ASP A 201 -11.31 -19.35 -7.12
N GLU A 202 -10.66 -19.86 -6.06
CA GLU A 202 -10.04 -19.01 -5.03
C GLU A 202 -8.89 -18.15 -5.59
N SER A 203 -8.06 -18.70 -6.48
CA SER A 203 -6.97 -17.95 -7.13
C SER A 203 -7.49 -16.73 -7.91
N ILE A 204 -8.61 -16.88 -8.63
CA ILE A 204 -9.26 -15.76 -9.33
C ILE A 204 -9.70 -14.68 -8.33
N VAL A 205 -10.36 -15.09 -7.24
CA VAL A 205 -10.83 -14.15 -6.22
C VAL A 205 -9.66 -13.42 -5.55
N VAL A 206 -8.60 -14.13 -5.17
CA VAL A 206 -7.37 -13.56 -4.59
C VAL A 206 -6.75 -12.53 -5.52
N ASN A 207 -6.64 -12.83 -6.82
CA ASN A 207 -6.07 -11.90 -7.80
C ASN A 207 -6.92 -10.63 -7.92
N VAL A 208 -8.25 -10.76 -8.04
CA VAL A 208 -9.17 -9.62 -8.12
C VAL A 208 -9.10 -8.76 -6.86
N MET A 209 -9.06 -9.37 -5.68
CA MET A 209 -8.97 -8.62 -4.42
C MET A 209 -7.60 -7.94 -4.26
N ASN A 210 -6.53 -8.57 -4.73
CA ASN A 210 -5.19 -7.98 -4.71
C ASN A 210 -5.12 -6.73 -5.59
N ASP A 211 -5.70 -6.80 -6.78
CA ASP A 211 -5.77 -5.65 -7.69
C ASP A 211 -6.59 -4.50 -7.08
N LYS A 212 -7.74 -4.82 -6.47
CA LYS A 212 -8.57 -3.84 -5.76
C LYS A 212 -7.83 -3.18 -4.60
N PHE A 213 -7.12 -3.97 -3.78
CA PHE A 213 -6.31 -3.45 -2.69
C PHE A 213 -5.23 -2.49 -3.18
N ASN A 214 -4.48 -2.87 -4.22
CA ASN A 214 -3.42 -2.03 -4.79
C ASN A 214 -3.98 -0.73 -5.37
N GLU A 215 -5.16 -0.77 -5.99
CA GLU A 215 -5.87 0.43 -6.46
C GLU A 215 -6.23 1.36 -5.29
N GLN A 216 -6.81 0.82 -4.21
CA GLN A 216 -7.19 1.58 -3.01
C GLN A 216 -5.97 2.19 -2.31
N MET A 217 -4.87 1.44 -2.21
CA MET A 217 -3.64 1.93 -1.61
C MET A 217 -2.98 3.01 -2.49
N THR A 218 -3.05 2.88 -3.81
CA THR A 218 -2.61 3.94 -4.73
C THR A 218 -3.45 5.21 -4.58
N LYS A 219 -4.76 5.10 -4.36
CA LYS A 219 -5.63 6.25 -4.06
C LYS A 219 -5.25 6.90 -2.73
N PHE A 220 -5.01 6.09 -1.71
CA PHE A 220 -4.52 6.56 -0.41
C PHE A 220 -3.21 7.35 -0.56
N ASP A 221 -2.24 6.80 -1.30
CA ASP A 221 -0.93 7.43 -1.52
C ASP A 221 -1.01 8.75 -2.30
N ARG A 222 -1.99 8.91 -3.19
CA ARG A 222 -2.25 10.19 -3.90
C ARG A 222 -2.99 11.20 -3.02
N GLY A 223 -3.79 10.72 -2.07
CA GLY A 223 -4.46 11.54 -1.07
C GLY A 223 -3.47 12.13 -0.07
N PHE A 224 -2.34 11.44 0.12
CA PHE A 224 -1.17 11.91 0.87
C PHE A 224 -0.09 12.54 -0.01
#